data_AF-A0A3D2U6A6-F1
#
_entry.id   AF-A0A3D2U6A6-F1
#
_cell.length_a   1.000
_cell.length_b   1.000
_cell.length_c   1.000
_cell.angle_alpha   90.00
_cell.angle_beta   90.00
_cell.angle_gamma   90.00
#
_symmetry.space_group_name_H-M   'P 1'
#
loop_
_entity.id
_entity.type
_entity.pdbx_description
1 polymer ?
#
loop_
_entity_poly.entity_id
_entity_poly.type
_entity_poly.pdbx_seq_one_letter_code
_entity_poly.pdbx_strand_id
1 'polypeptide(L)'
;MSGVSRQTHGSSSPGLAQDDQAQEERPGRGVLQEGSGSQQPPAAGRRDQSRLGGWARHWCGGSWYKVSSVFETFDHTADLGLRAVADDREGMFAEAARGLTSLLIEEPGALRSDNRFDMPVVGVDLELLLFDLLNELLFQFETTGFLGRDFSVTSTETGLAVEAYGEVIADQPDRLAREIKAITYHGLKVQQQAGRWMAEVIVDI
;
A
#
# COMPACT_ATOMS: atom_id res chain seq x y z
N MET A 1 -47.68 13.90 28.62
CA MET A 1 -48.94 13.64 27.87
C MET A 1 -49.02 14.70 26.77
N SER A 2 -49.32 14.30 25.52
CA SER A 2 -49.55 15.19 24.37
C SER A 2 -48.37 16.09 23.92
N GLY A 3 -48.23 16.46 22.64
CA GLY A 3 -48.95 15.97 21.45
C GLY A 3 -48.63 16.77 20.16
N VAL A 4 -47.97 16.11 19.20
CA VAL A 4 -47.96 16.28 17.72
C VAL A 4 -48.36 17.64 17.09
N SER A 5 -47.55 18.10 16.13
CA SER A 5 -48.01 18.85 14.93
C SER A 5 -47.10 18.58 13.71
N ARG A 6 -47.62 18.74 12.48
CA ARG A 6 -46.96 18.38 11.20
C ARG A 6 -47.00 19.50 10.14
N GLN A 7 -46.01 19.51 9.24
CA GLN A 7 -45.95 20.05 7.86
C GLN A 7 -44.66 19.47 7.21
N THR A 8 -44.45 19.11 5.93
CA THR A 8 -45.19 19.10 4.63
C THR A 8 -45.59 20.46 4.06
N HIS A 9 -45.22 20.87 2.84
CA HIS A 9 -44.63 20.18 1.66
C HIS A 9 -43.57 21.08 0.94
N GLY A 10 -42.84 20.54 -0.05
CA GLY A 10 -42.05 21.35 -1.00
C GLY A 10 -41.23 20.54 -2.00
N SER A 11 -41.76 20.30 -3.20
CA SER A 11 -41.09 19.58 -4.30
C SER A 11 -41.05 20.41 -5.58
N SER A 12 -39.91 20.42 -6.28
CA SER A 12 -39.81 20.84 -7.70
C SER A 12 -38.47 20.44 -8.35
N SER A 13 -38.56 20.07 -9.63
CA SER A 13 -37.50 19.86 -10.64
C SER A 13 -38.12 20.24 -12.00
N PRO A 14 -37.46 20.13 -13.18
CA PRO A 14 -36.04 19.96 -13.50
C PRO A 14 -35.55 21.07 -14.47
N GLY A 15 -34.43 20.86 -15.19
CA GLY A 15 -33.98 21.69 -16.33
C GLY A 15 -33.24 20.84 -17.39
N LEU A 16 -33.36 21.20 -18.68
CA LEU A 16 -32.91 20.40 -19.84
C LEU A 16 -32.35 21.29 -20.97
N ALA A 17 -31.24 20.87 -21.59
CA ALA A 17 -30.71 21.12 -22.96
C ALA A 17 -29.21 20.68 -22.98
N GLN A 18 -28.58 20.05 -23.99
CA GLN A 18 -28.63 20.14 -25.47
C GLN A 18 -28.02 21.45 -26.02
N ASP A 19 -27.16 21.49 -27.05
CA ASP A 19 -26.42 20.46 -27.84
C ASP A 19 -25.11 21.13 -28.35
N ASP A 20 -24.14 20.39 -28.90
CA ASP A 20 -23.66 20.50 -30.31
C ASP A 20 -22.49 19.51 -30.62
N GLN A 21 -22.03 19.46 -31.88
CA GLN A 21 -21.16 18.41 -32.46
C GLN A 21 -19.88 18.95 -33.16
N ALA A 22 -19.08 18.01 -33.72
CA ALA A 22 -18.11 18.19 -34.83
C ALA A 22 -16.81 19.00 -34.54
N GLN A 23 -15.68 18.83 -35.27
CA GLN A 23 -15.18 17.80 -36.20
C GLN A 23 -13.62 17.93 -36.29
N GLU A 24 -12.93 16.88 -36.81
CA GLU A 24 -11.63 16.78 -37.57
C GLU A 24 -10.49 17.86 -37.42
N GLU A 25 -9.19 17.61 -37.67
CA GLU A 25 -8.52 16.88 -38.77
C GLU A 25 -7.15 16.23 -38.40
N ARG A 26 -6.66 15.39 -39.32
CA ARG A 26 -5.25 14.99 -39.61
C ARG A 26 -5.06 15.14 -41.15
N PRO A 27 -3.86 15.33 -41.78
CA PRO A 27 -2.66 14.48 -41.56
C PRO A 27 -1.25 15.02 -41.99
N GLY A 28 -0.21 14.20 -41.76
CA GLY A 28 1.02 14.12 -42.61
C GLY A 28 2.21 15.04 -42.27
N ARG A 29 3.41 14.87 -42.86
CA ARG A 29 4.01 13.75 -43.66
C ARG A 29 5.54 13.94 -43.80
N GLY A 30 6.31 12.85 -43.96
CA GLY A 30 7.78 12.86 -44.22
C GLY A 30 8.59 12.36 -43.01
N VAL A 31 9.47 11.36 -43.03
CA VAL A 31 10.33 10.72 -44.07
C VAL A 31 11.54 11.56 -44.50
N LEU A 32 12.72 11.14 -44.06
CA LEU A 32 13.88 10.85 -44.92
C LEU A 32 14.82 9.85 -44.22
N GLN A 33 15.79 9.29 -44.96
CA GLN A 33 16.63 8.15 -44.59
C GLN A 33 18.10 8.43 -44.96
N GLU A 34 18.97 7.41 -44.81
CA GLU A 34 20.39 7.38 -45.20
C GLU A 34 21.36 8.10 -44.22
N GLY A 35 22.61 7.64 -44.02
CA GLY A 35 23.28 6.49 -44.63
C GLY A 35 24.48 5.99 -43.82
N SER A 36 24.99 4.80 -44.18
CA SER A 36 26.09 4.10 -43.49
C SER A 36 27.48 4.56 -43.91
N GLY A 37 28.45 4.61 -42.98
CA GLY A 37 29.87 4.81 -43.30
C GLY A 37 30.81 4.38 -42.18
N SER A 38 31.58 3.32 -42.40
CA SER A 38 32.52 2.72 -41.44
C SER A 38 33.98 3.13 -41.71
N GLN A 39 34.81 3.31 -40.66
CA GLN A 39 36.25 3.06 -40.72
C GLN A 39 36.96 3.00 -39.35
N GLN A 40 37.62 1.87 -39.08
CA GLN A 40 38.92 1.77 -38.38
C GLN A 40 40.05 2.11 -39.42
N PRO A 41 41.38 2.22 -39.10
CA PRO A 41 42.18 1.61 -38.02
C PRO A 41 43.16 2.67 -37.40
N PRO A 42 44.40 2.41 -36.88
CA PRO A 42 45.12 1.14 -36.65
C PRO A 42 45.82 0.97 -35.28
N ALA A 43 46.41 -0.22 -35.08
CA ALA A 43 47.29 -0.54 -33.96
C ALA A 43 48.72 -0.85 -34.44
N ALA A 44 49.73 -0.33 -33.74
CA ALA A 44 51.13 -0.73 -33.86
C ALA A 44 51.92 -0.32 -32.60
N GLY A 45 52.81 -1.17 -32.08
CA GLY A 45 53.67 -0.79 -30.94
C GLY A 45 54.15 -1.92 -30.04
N ARG A 46 54.93 -2.88 -30.54
CA ARG A 46 55.71 -3.76 -29.65
C ARG A 46 56.77 -2.93 -28.92
N ARG A 47 57.00 -3.20 -27.63
CA ARG A 47 58.31 -2.99 -27.00
C ARG A 47 58.77 -4.23 -26.23
N ASP A 48 60.05 -4.48 -26.44
CA ASP A 48 60.91 -5.50 -25.86
C ASP A 48 60.76 -5.69 -24.34
N GLN A 49 60.95 -6.93 -23.87
CA GLN A 49 61.08 -7.26 -22.45
C GLN A 49 62.55 -7.58 -22.14
N SER A 50 63.27 -6.60 -21.59
CA SER A 50 64.64 -6.82 -21.13
C SER A 50 64.90 -6.24 -19.74
N ARG A 51 64.81 -7.11 -18.71
CA ARG A 51 65.83 -7.36 -17.67
C ARG A 51 65.29 -8.22 -16.53
N LEU A 52 66.08 -9.23 -16.14
CA LEU A 52 65.81 -10.09 -14.98
C LEU A 52 66.39 -9.48 -13.69
N GLY A 53 65.53 -9.28 -12.71
CA GLY A 53 65.80 -9.29 -11.26
C GLY A 53 64.79 -10.25 -10.62
N GLY A 54 64.96 -10.78 -9.41
CA GLY A 54 65.51 -10.07 -8.24
C GLY A 54 64.52 -8.96 -7.83
N TRP A 55 63.89 -8.93 -6.67
CA TRP A 55 64.22 -9.59 -5.39
C TRP A 55 62.95 -10.01 -4.63
N ALA A 56 62.94 -11.27 -4.18
CA ALA A 56 62.73 -11.75 -2.79
C ALA A 56 61.52 -11.30 -1.91
N ARG A 57 61.24 -12.17 -0.92
CA ARG A 57 60.31 -12.03 0.23
C ARG A 57 58.83 -12.24 -0.13
N HIS A 58 58.35 -13.48 -0.01
CA HIS A 58 57.91 -14.16 1.23
C HIS A 58 56.51 -13.73 1.68
N TRP A 59 55.61 -14.72 1.62
CA TRP A 59 54.37 -14.90 2.39
C TRP A 59 54.05 -13.82 3.43
N CYS A 60 52.99 -13.05 3.18
CA CYS A 60 52.11 -12.57 4.25
C CYS A 60 50.87 -13.47 4.31
N GLY A 61 50.31 -13.71 5.50
CA GLY A 61 49.26 -14.71 5.73
C GLY A 61 47.94 -14.41 5.01
N GLY A 62 47.15 -15.47 4.78
CA GLY A 62 45.90 -15.38 4.03
C GLY A 62 44.88 -14.41 4.67
N SER A 63 44.55 -13.34 3.94
CA SER A 63 43.50 -12.40 4.32
C SER A 63 42.11 -13.02 4.13
N TRP A 64 41.50 -13.42 5.25
CA TRP A 64 40.06 -13.32 5.52
C TRP A 64 39.08 -13.78 4.41
N TYR A 65 38.57 -15.01 4.57
CA TYR A 65 37.34 -15.57 3.96
C TYR A 65 36.96 -15.07 2.54
N LYS A 66 37.37 -15.84 1.53
CA LYS A 66 36.78 -15.76 0.18
C LYS A 66 35.36 -16.35 0.18
N VAL A 67 34.38 -15.60 0.67
CA VAL A 67 32.96 -15.95 0.54
C VAL A 67 32.59 -15.88 -0.95
N SER A 68 32.48 -17.04 -1.59
CA SER A 68 31.92 -17.16 -2.94
C SER A 68 30.39 -17.11 -2.84
N SER A 69 29.86 -15.92 -2.59
CA SER A 69 28.41 -15.67 -2.50
C SER A 69 27.76 -15.93 -3.85
N VAL A 70 27.06 -17.04 -4.00
CA VAL A 70 26.10 -17.25 -5.07
C VAL A 70 24.72 -17.02 -4.46
N PHE A 71 24.24 -15.79 -4.57
CA PHE A 71 22.86 -15.42 -4.30
C PHE A 71 22.29 -14.73 -5.54
N GLU A 72 21.01 -14.95 -5.79
CA GLU A 72 20.26 -14.34 -6.88
C GLU A 72 18.98 -13.77 -6.25
N THR A 73 18.69 -12.51 -6.55
CA THR A 73 17.46 -11.84 -6.13
C THR A 73 16.51 -11.79 -7.32
N PHE A 74 15.30 -12.30 -7.15
CA PHE A 74 14.22 -12.21 -8.12
C PHE A 74 13.12 -11.30 -7.58
N ASP A 75 12.42 -10.59 -8.48
CA ASP A 75 11.30 -9.75 -8.09
C ASP A 75 10.11 -10.62 -7.67
N HIS A 76 9.48 -10.28 -6.54
CA HIS A 76 8.26 -10.91 -6.06
C HIS A 76 7.19 -9.83 -5.88
N THR A 77 6.18 -9.82 -6.73
CA THR A 77 5.08 -8.86 -6.68
C THR A 77 3.94 -9.42 -5.82
N ALA A 78 4.08 -9.27 -4.50
CA ALA A 78 3.11 -9.67 -3.49
C ALA A 78 2.38 -8.46 -2.84
N ASP A 79 2.36 -7.33 -3.56
CA ASP A 79 1.79 -6.07 -3.08
C ASP A 79 0.28 -5.99 -3.38
N LEU A 80 -0.54 -5.70 -2.35
CA LEU A 80 -1.95 -5.35 -2.52
C LEU A 80 -2.26 -3.97 -1.94
N GLY A 81 -2.79 -3.07 -2.78
CA GLY A 81 -3.20 -1.73 -2.36
C GLY A 81 -4.59 -1.70 -1.71
N LEU A 82 -4.65 -1.24 -0.47
CA LEU A 82 -5.89 -0.88 0.23
C LEU A 82 -6.12 0.64 0.12
N ARG A 83 -7.36 1.04 -0.18
CA ARG A 83 -7.78 2.46 -0.16
C ARG A 83 -9.11 2.61 0.57
N ALA A 84 -9.15 3.48 1.56
CA ALA A 84 -10.35 3.83 2.33
C ALA A 84 -10.77 5.29 2.06
N VAL A 85 -12.07 5.57 2.03
CA VAL A 85 -12.60 6.94 1.80
C VAL A 85 -13.86 7.18 2.63
N ALA A 86 -13.85 8.22 3.46
CA ALA A 86 -14.99 8.66 4.26
C ALA A 86 -15.17 10.19 4.23
N ASP A 87 -16.23 10.71 4.82
CA ASP A 87 -16.52 12.15 4.81
C ASP A 87 -15.72 12.91 5.89
N ASP A 88 -15.41 12.24 7.00
CA ASP A 88 -14.53 12.70 8.08
C ASP A 88 -13.31 11.77 8.27
N ARG A 89 -12.37 12.19 9.12
CA ARG A 89 -11.06 11.54 9.31
C ARG A 89 -11.18 10.27 10.13
N GLU A 90 -11.98 10.30 11.19
CA GLU A 90 -12.20 9.20 12.13
C GLU A 90 -12.91 8.04 11.41
N GLY A 91 -13.94 8.35 10.61
CA GLY A 91 -14.59 7.41 9.70
C GLY A 91 -13.65 6.83 8.65
N MET A 92 -12.67 7.60 8.16
CA MET A 92 -11.68 7.10 7.19
C MET A 92 -10.78 6.01 7.81
N PHE A 93 -10.31 6.21 9.05
CA PHE A 93 -9.59 5.16 9.79
C PHE A 93 -10.47 3.94 10.05
N ALA A 94 -11.76 4.13 10.36
CA ALA A 94 -12.71 3.03 10.56
C ALA A 94 -13.00 2.24 9.27
N GLU A 95 -13.06 2.91 8.10
CA GLU A 95 -13.14 2.23 6.80
C GLU A 95 -11.83 1.53 6.42
N ALA A 96 -10.66 2.03 6.83
CA ALA A 96 -9.40 1.31 6.63
C ALA A 96 -9.36 0.00 7.44
N ALA A 97 -9.83 0.03 8.69
CA ALA A 97 -9.95 -1.16 9.54
C ALA A 97 -10.94 -2.19 8.95
N ARG A 98 -12.12 -1.77 8.50
CA ARG A 98 -13.06 -2.61 7.74
C ARG A 98 -12.44 -3.17 6.46
N GLY A 99 -11.65 -2.34 5.78
CA GLY A 99 -10.87 -2.67 4.61
C GLY A 99 -9.95 -3.86 4.85
N LEU A 100 -9.09 -3.79 5.88
CA LEU A 100 -8.17 -4.87 6.25
C LEU A 100 -8.93 -6.19 6.56
N THR A 101 -10.01 -6.13 7.34
CA THR A 101 -10.86 -7.32 7.58
C THR A 101 -11.39 -7.92 6.26
N SER A 102 -11.82 -7.09 5.30
CA SER A 102 -12.30 -7.54 3.99
C SER A 102 -11.21 -8.11 3.07
N LEU A 103 -9.93 -7.90 3.39
CA LEU A 103 -8.82 -8.55 2.71
C LEU A 103 -8.52 -9.94 3.32
N LEU A 104 -8.69 -10.08 4.64
CA LEU A 104 -8.37 -11.31 5.38
C LEU A 104 -9.39 -12.45 5.19
N ILE A 105 -10.69 -12.15 5.00
CA ILE A 105 -11.76 -13.17 4.95
C ILE A 105 -12.72 -13.00 3.77
N GLU A 106 -13.34 -14.11 3.33
CA GLU A 106 -14.23 -14.11 2.16
C GLU A 106 -15.57 -13.40 2.43
N GLU A 107 -16.17 -13.62 3.60
CA GLU A 107 -17.47 -13.05 3.98
C GLU A 107 -17.38 -12.16 5.25
N PRO A 108 -16.84 -10.93 5.17
CA PRO A 108 -16.82 -9.99 6.29
C PRO A 108 -18.24 -9.61 6.78
N GLY A 109 -19.24 -9.69 5.90
CA GLY A 109 -20.65 -9.52 6.25
C GLY A 109 -21.24 -10.64 7.13
N ALA A 110 -20.55 -11.78 7.26
CA ALA A 110 -20.95 -12.92 8.08
C ALA A 110 -20.32 -12.95 9.48
N LEU A 111 -19.29 -12.13 9.76
CA LEU A 111 -18.74 -11.95 11.10
C LEU A 111 -19.84 -11.55 12.09
N ARG A 112 -19.78 -12.06 13.33
CA ARG A 112 -20.57 -11.48 14.43
C ARG A 112 -19.83 -10.30 15.05
N SER A 113 -20.57 -9.47 15.78
CA SER A 113 -20.05 -8.32 16.53
C SER A 113 -20.30 -8.52 18.03
N ASP A 114 -20.01 -9.74 18.52
CA ASP A 114 -20.38 -10.21 19.87
C ASP A 114 -19.24 -10.08 20.89
N ASN A 115 -18.01 -9.90 20.43
CA ASN A 115 -16.83 -9.59 21.24
C ASN A 115 -16.35 -8.15 20.96
N ARG A 116 -15.73 -7.50 21.95
CA ARG A 116 -15.17 -6.14 21.86
C ARG A 116 -13.68 -6.16 22.17
N PHE A 117 -12.88 -5.45 21.37
CA PHE A 117 -11.46 -5.19 21.57
C PHE A 117 -11.21 -3.68 21.46
N ASP A 118 -10.54 -3.11 22.45
CA ASP A 118 -10.24 -1.67 22.51
C ASP A 118 -8.74 -1.44 22.38
N MET A 119 -8.32 -0.58 21.46
CA MET A 119 -6.91 -0.22 21.28
C MET A 119 -6.71 1.31 21.30
N PRO A 120 -5.74 1.81 22.08
CA PRO A 120 -5.23 3.17 21.94
C PRO A 120 -4.05 3.18 20.94
N VAL A 121 -4.17 3.95 19.86
CA VAL A 121 -3.08 4.15 18.88
C VAL A 121 -2.44 5.51 19.16
N VAL A 122 -1.15 5.55 19.47
CA VAL A 122 -0.45 6.75 19.97
C VAL A 122 0.42 7.36 18.89
N GLY A 123 0.10 8.59 18.47
CA GLY A 123 0.80 9.28 17.40
C GLY A 123 0.21 10.65 17.08
N VAL A 124 0.93 11.45 16.29
CA VAL A 124 0.48 12.77 15.80
C VAL A 124 0.53 12.91 14.28
N ASP A 125 1.19 11.96 13.62
CA ASP A 125 1.24 11.85 12.16
C ASP A 125 0.12 10.92 11.68
N LEU A 126 -0.63 11.33 10.66
CA LEU A 126 -1.82 10.59 10.21
C LEU A 126 -1.48 9.32 9.42
N GLU A 127 -0.33 9.28 8.75
CA GLU A 127 0.14 8.14 7.98
C GLU A 127 0.70 7.07 8.92
N LEU A 128 1.43 7.48 9.96
CA LEU A 128 1.86 6.55 11.03
C LEU A 128 0.68 6.03 11.85
N LEU A 129 -0.30 6.89 12.22
CA LEU A 129 -1.53 6.43 12.90
C LEU A 129 -2.34 5.43 12.07
N LEU A 130 -2.30 5.52 10.73
CA LEU A 130 -2.91 4.52 9.84
C LEU A 130 -2.14 3.21 9.87
N PHE A 131 -0.81 3.28 9.75
CA PHE A 131 0.07 2.11 9.82
C PHE A 131 -0.10 1.36 11.15
N ASP A 132 0.01 2.06 12.28
CA ASP A 132 -0.05 1.46 13.62
C ASP A 132 -1.43 0.83 13.91
N LEU A 133 -2.52 1.48 13.49
CA LEU A 133 -3.88 0.93 13.61
C LEU A 133 -4.04 -0.40 12.84
N LEU A 134 -3.60 -0.43 11.58
CA LEU A 134 -3.74 -1.63 10.76
C LEU A 134 -2.78 -2.74 11.20
N ASN A 135 -1.60 -2.38 11.70
CA ASN A 135 -0.62 -3.32 12.22
C ASN A 135 -1.09 -3.96 13.53
N GLU A 136 -1.66 -3.20 14.46
CA GLU A 136 -2.25 -3.72 15.71
C GLU A 136 -3.44 -4.64 15.41
N LEU A 137 -4.27 -4.30 14.41
CA LEU A 137 -5.37 -5.16 13.96
C LEU A 137 -4.89 -6.48 13.34
N LEU A 138 -3.84 -6.44 12.52
CA LEU A 138 -3.23 -7.65 11.94
C LEU A 138 -2.61 -8.51 13.05
N PHE A 139 -1.84 -7.92 13.96
CA PHE A 139 -1.23 -8.61 15.11
C PHE A 139 -2.28 -9.24 16.04
N GLN A 140 -3.38 -8.53 16.33
CA GLN A 140 -4.48 -9.06 17.14
C GLN A 140 -5.18 -10.25 16.45
N PHE A 141 -5.31 -10.22 15.12
CA PHE A 141 -5.78 -11.36 14.34
C PHE A 141 -4.80 -12.54 14.38
N GLU A 142 -3.51 -12.33 14.10
CA GLU A 142 -2.49 -13.38 14.12
C GLU A 142 -2.37 -14.07 15.49
N THR A 143 -2.44 -13.30 16.58
CA THR A 143 -2.21 -13.81 17.94
C THR A 143 -3.44 -14.40 18.62
N THR A 144 -4.66 -14.02 18.20
CA THR A 144 -5.91 -14.46 18.87
C THR A 144 -7.00 -14.98 17.92
N GLY A 145 -6.86 -14.79 16.62
CA GLY A 145 -7.91 -15.05 15.62
C GLY A 145 -9.07 -14.06 15.64
N PHE A 146 -8.99 -12.96 16.39
CA PHE A 146 -10.04 -11.93 16.43
C PHE A 146 -10.07 -11.11 15.14
N LEU A 147 -11.26 -10.94 14.55
CA LEU A 147 -11.52 -10.03 13.43
C LEU A 147 -12.64 -9.06 13.80
N GLY A 148 -12.32 -7.77 13.79
CA GLY A 148 -13.29 -6.70 13.93
C GLY A 148 -14.14 -6.56 12.66
N ARG A 149 -15.46 -6.42 12.86
CA ARG A 149 -16.46 -6.15 11.82
C ARG A 149 -16.89 -4.68 11.86
N ASP A 150 -17.33 -4.22 13.03
CA ASP A 150 -17.78 -2.85 13.25
C ASP A 150 -16.70 -2.10 14.04
N PHE A 151 -16.40 -0.87 13.62
CA PHE A 151 -15.31 -0.07 14.19
C PHE A 151 -15.77 1.35 14.48
N SER A 152 -15.51 1.81 15.70
CA SER A 152 -15.65 3.19 16.14
C SER A 152 -14.26 3.76 16.41
N VAL A 153 -13.95 4.92 15.82
CA VAL A 153 -12.66 5.62 15.99
C VAL A 153 -12.95 7.01 16.56
N THR A 154 -12.14 7.47 17.50
CA THR A 154 -12.21 8.83 18.06
C THR A 154 -10.81 9.37 18.27
N SER A 155 -10.50 10.57 17.77
CA SER A 155 -9.21 11.21 18.06
C SER A 155 -9.12 11.68 19.52
N THR A 156 -7.94 11.53 20.09
CA THR A 156 -7.57 11.96 21.45
C THR A 156 -6.49 13.04 21.37
N GLU A 157 -6.02 13.55 22.51
CA GLU A 157 -4.88 14.48 22.57
C GLU A 157 -3.55 13.84 22.13
N THR A 158 -3.48 12.50 22.08
CA THR A 158 -2.25 11.73 21.85
C THR A 158 -2.34 10.73 20.68
N GLY A 159 -3.43 10.75 19.90
CA GLY A 159 -3.64 9.86 18.75
C GLY A 159 -5.10 9.46 18.57
N LEU A 160 -5.39 8.16 18.57
CA LEU A 160 -6.71 7.58 18.39
C LEU A 160 -7.08 6.66 19.58
N ALA A 161 -8.36 6.64 19.92
CA ALA A 161 -8.99 5.54 20.65
C ALA A 161 -9.91 4.80 19.66
N VAL A 162 -9.80 3.47 19.62
CA VAL A 162 -10.54 2.63 18.68
C VAL A 162 -11.24 1.50 19.42
N GLU A 163 -12.55 1.39 19.21
CA GLU A 163 -13.36 0.24 19.63
C GLU A 163 -13.64 -0.64 18.40
N ALA A 164 -13.21 -1.90 18.45
CA ALA A 164 -13.49 -2.91 17.43
C ALA A 164 -14.47 -3.95 17.98
N TYR A 165 -15.56 -4.22 17.26
CA TYR A 165 -16.55 -5.23 17.61
C TYR A 165 -16.53 -6.33 16.55
N GLY A 166 -16.41 -7.58 16.97
CA GLY A 166 -16.07 -8.69 16.09
C GLY A 166 -16.28 -10.07 16.71
N GLU A 167 -15.66 -11.09 16.11
CA GLU A 167 -15.60 -12.45 16.64
C GLU A 167 -14.19 -13.06 16.51
N VAL A 168 -13.92 -14.16 17.22
CA VAL A 168 -12.71 -14.97 17.08
C VAL A 168 -12.97 -16.14 16.13
N ILE A 169 -12.11 -16.30 15.12
CA ILE A 169 -12.23 -17.34 14.08
C ILE A 169 -11.03 -18.30 14.00
N ALA A 170 -10.20 -18.38 15.04
CA ALA A 170 -8.93 -19.13 15.03
C ALA A 170 -9.03 -20.60 14.52
N ASP A 171 -10.14 -21.29 14.82
CA ASP A 171 -10.41 -22.68 14.40
C ASP A 171 -11.10 -22.81 13.02
N GLN A 172 -11.21 -21.72 12.24
CA GLN A 172 -11.94 -21.65 10.96
C GLN A 172 -11.06 -21.11 9.80
N PRO A 173 -9.92 -21.77 9.47
CA PRO A 173 -9.00 -21.31 8.42
C PRO A 173 -9.61 -21.32 7.01
N ASP A 174 -10.71 -22.06 6.82
CA ASP A 174 -11.51 -22.11 5.60
C ASP A 174 -12.27 -20.81 5.29
N ARG A 175 -12.37 -19.88 6.26
CA ARG A 175 -12.97 -18.55 6.05
C ARG A 175 -11.99 -17.50 5.51
N LEU A 176 -10.69 -17.81 5.45
CA LEU A 176 -9.64 -16.85 5.09
C LEU A 176 -9.52 -16.67 3.57
N ALA A 177 -9.58 -15.43 3.09
CA ALA A 177 -9.46 -15.08 1.67
C ALA A 177 -8.01 -14.93 1.18
N ARG A 178 -7.05 -14.80 2.10
CA ARG A 178 -5.58 -14.86 1.93
C ARG A 178 -4.89 -14.72 3.28
N GLU A 179 -3.60 -15.04 3.30
CA GLU A 179 -2.66 -14.58 4.30
C GLU A 179 -2.26 -13.11 3.99
N ILE A 180 -1.97 -12.32 5.03
CA ILE A 180 -1.35 -10.99 4.91
C ILE A 180 -0.19 -11.00 5.91
N LYS A 181 1.02 -10.75 5.44
CA LYS A 181 2.25 -10.87 6.23
C LYS A 181 2.64 -9.58 6.94
N ALA A 182 2.29 -8.43 6.33
CA ALA A 182 2.66 -7.12 6.86
C ALA A 182 1.79 -6.00 6.28
N ILE A 183 1.51 -5.00 7.11
CA ILE A 183 1.23 -3.65 6.65
C ILE A 183 2.57 -3.00 6.29
N THR A 184 2.65 -2.19 5.22
CA THR A 184 3.92 -1.57 4.79
C THR A 184 3.84 -0.04 4.76
N TYR A 185 5.02 0.60 4.76
CA TYR A 185 5.15 2.04 4.48
C TYR A 185 5.04 2.38 2.98
N HIS A 186 4.93 1.38 2.08
CA HIS A 186 4.82 1.63 0.65
C HIS A 186 3.39 2.07 0.30
N GLY A 187 3.28 3.14 -0.50
CA GLY A 187 1.98 3.74 -0.84
C GLY A 187 1.18 4.29 0.35
N LEU A 188 1.74 4.27 1.56
CA LEU A 188 1.15 4.79 2.78
C LEU A 188 0.89 6.29 2.61
N LYS A 189 -0.36 6.70 2.79
CA LYS A 189 -0.78 8.07 2.49
C LYS A 189 -2.10 8.44 3.17
N VAL A 190 -2.19 9.64 3.75
CA VAL A 190 -3.46 10.19 4.28
C VAL A 190 -3.65 11.64 3.84
N GLN A 191 -4.74 11.91 3.12
CA GLN A 191 -5.06 13.26 2.62
C GLN A 191 -6.57 13.56 2.61
N GLN A 192 -6.93 14.83 2.73
CA GLN A 192 -8.28 15.29 2.39
C GLN A 192 -8.34 15.70 0.91
N GLN A 193 -9.29 15.16 0.16
CA GLN A 193 -9.48 15.42 -1.27
C GLN A 193 -10.97 15.64 -1.58
N ALA A 194 -11.28 16.74 -2.29
CA ALA A 194 -12.65 17.11 -2.68
C ALA A 194 -13.66 17.13 -1.49
N GLY A 195 -13.19 17.48 -0.29
CA GLY A 195 -13.99 17.54 0.94
C GLY A 195 -14.05 16.22 1.73
N ARG A 196 -13.62 15.09 1.15
CA ARG A 196 -13.61 13.76 1.78
C ARG A 196 -12.19 13.39 2.27
N TRP A 197 -12.07 12.51 3.25
CA TRP A 197 -10.79 11.95 3.69
C TRP A 197 -10.49 10.64 2.98
N MET A 198 -9.22 10.44 2.60
CA MET A 198 -8.73 9.23 1.94
C MET A 198 -7.46 8.72 2.63
N ALA A 199 -7.41 7.41 2.85
CA ALA A 199 -6.19 6.65 3.14
C ALA A 199 -5.81 5.75 1.97
N GLU A 200 -4.52 5.56 1.76
CA GLU A 200 -3.92 4.52 0.90
C GLU A 200 -2.80 3.82 1.69
N VAL A 201 -2.63 2.51 1.47
CA VAL A 201 -1.53 1.70 2.02
C VAL A 201 -1.34 0.45 1.17
N ILE A 202 -0.11 -0.10 1.10
CA ILE A 202 0.17 -1.40 0.50
C ILE A 202 0.43 -2.44 1.60
N VAL A 203 -0.15 -3.62 1.45
CA VAL A 203 0.10 -4.80 2.30
C VAL A 203 0.81 -5.90 1.51
N ASP A 204 1.67 -6.67 2.19
CA ASP A 204 2.38 -7.85 1.66
C ASP A 204 1.55 -9.12 1.92
N ILE A 205 1.40 -10.01 0.92
CA ILE A 205 0.57 -11.24 0.96
C ILE A 205 1.35 -12.52 0.70
#